data_AF-A0A9W9MGL0-F1
#
_entry.id   AF-A0A9W9MGL0-F1
#
_cell.length_a   1.000
_cell.length_b   1.000
_cell.length_c   1.000
_cell.angle_alpha   90.00
_cell.angle_beta   90.00
_cell.angle_gamma   90.00
#
_symmetry.space_group_name_H-M   'P 1'
#
loop_
_entity.id
_entity.type
_entity.pdbx_description
1 polymer ?
#
loop_
_entity_poly.entity_id
_entity_poly.type
_entity_poly.pdbx_seq_one_letter_code
_entity_poly.pdbx_strand_id
1 'polypeptide(L)'
;MAYATLPALPFELWGCISSYLSNSDIKNLRLSCVQFRNASILRIDRVFLSANPLNVQVFRCIAGHDKFRHGVTEIVWDEARLARGPHGFNESAEGNENFSDEDEPRNTREWAQEYGSYPQEQILEQHEFEDGCPKWFKHACEANLALLRQRRGRDVDRPDHIERREQVFAQPTLSERWKYYRHLLGQQKDVLADNSDVYAFLHGVKQFPALKRVTITPSAHGHIFTPLYPTPMIRAFPNGFNYPIPRGWLNGPVEPPVAYH
;
A
#
# COMPACT_ATOMS: atom_id res chain seq x y z
N MET A 1 -17.88 7.57 -43.48
CA MET A 1 -17.72 6.55 -42.41
C MET A 1 -18.85 6.74 -41.43
N ALA A 2 -19.80 5.81 -41.38
CA ALA A 2 -20.90 5.88 -40.42
C ALA A 2 -20.35 5.49 -39.04
N TYR A 3 -20.30 6.44 -38.10
CA TYR A 3 -20.14 6.09 -36.70
C TYR A 3 -21.36 5.27 -36.31
N ALA A 4 -21.18 3.97 -36.04
CA ALA A 4 -22.24 3.16 -35.49
C ALA A 4 -22.57 3.75 -34.10
N THR A 5 -23.64 4.54 -34.04
CA THR A 5 -24.27 4.91 -32.78
C THR A 5 -24.78 3.62 -32.17
N LEU A 6 -24.14 3.17 -31.09
CA LEU A 6 -24.72 2.13 -30.24
C LEU A 6 -26.17 2.55 -29.93
N PRO A 7 -27.16 1.68 -30.15
CA PRO A 7 -28.55 2.02 -29.90
C PRO A 7 -28.70 2.54 -28.47
N ALA A 8 -29.51 3.58 -28.29
CA ALA A 8 -29.78 4.18 -26.99
C ALA A 8 -30.53 3.17 -26.10
N LEU A 9 -29.80 2.24 -25.49
CA LEU A 9 -30.35 1.32 -24.51
C LEU A 9 -30.77 2.12 -23.25
N PRO A 10 -31.91 1.79 -22.62
CA PRO A 10 -32.29 2.33 -21.33
C PRO A 10 -31.19 2.19 -20.26
N PHE A 11 -31.18 3.09 -19.27
CA PHE A 11 -30.18 3.10 -18.21
C PHE A 11 -30.13 1.78 -17.43
N GLU A 12 -31.27 1.12 -17.30
CA GLU A 12 -31.43 -0.17 -16.62
C GLU A 12 -30.64 -1.28 -17.32
N LEU A 13 -30.67 -1.31 -18.66
CA LEU A 13 -29.94 -2.31 -19.44
C LEU A 13 -28.42 -2.07 -19.36
N TRP A 14 -27.98 -0.81 -19.36
CA TRP A 14 -26.57 -0.48 -19.10
C TRP A 14 -26.15 -0.83 -17.67
N GLY A 15 -27.03 -0.63 -16.69
CA GLY A 15 -26.85 -1.10 -15.32
C GLY A 15 -26.62 -2.60 -15.26
N CYS A 16 -27.47 -3.38 -15.92
CA CYS A 16 -27.31 -4.84 -16.04
C CYS A 16 -26.00 -5.23 -16.71
N ILE A 17 -25.64 -4.62 -17.84
CA ILE A 17 -24.36 -4.91 -18.53
C ILE A 17 -23.17 -4.60 -17.61
N SER A 18 -23.16 -3.42 -16.98
CA SER A 18 -22.07 -3.00 -16.09
C SER A 18 -21.93 -3.88 -14.85
N SER A 19 -22.99 -4.58 -14.43
CA SER A 19 -22.93 -5.52 -13.30
C SER A 19 -22.00 -6.72 -13.55
N TYR A 20 -21.85 -7.12 -14.82
CA TYR A 20 -20.96 -8.20 -15.27
C TYR A 20 -19.52 -7.76 -15.51
N LEU A 21 -19.23 -6.46 -15.49
CA LEU A 21 -17.89 -5.91 -15.77
C LEU A 21 -17.04 -5.79 -14.51
N SER A 22 -15.73 -6.02 -14.59
CA SER A 22 -14.85 -5.71 -13.45
C SER A 22 -14.86 -4.21 -13.14
N ASN A 23 -14.49 -3.82 -11.91
CA ASN A 23 -14.36 -2.39 -11.58
C ASN A 23 -13.32 -1.67 -12.48
N SER A 24 -12.34 -2.39 -13.02
CA SER A 24 -11.40 -1.84 -14.00
C SER A 24 -12.10 -1.54 -15.32
N ASP A 25 -12.88 -2.49 -15.82
CA ASP A 25 -13.62 -2.34 -17.07
C ASP A 25 -14.72 -1.29 -16.97
N ILE A 26 -15.39 -1.18 -15.82
CA ILE A 26 -16.34 -0.11 -15.56
C ILE A 26 -15.64 1.25 -15.64
N LYS A 27 -14.41 1.40 -15.10
CA LYS A 27 -13.65 2.65 -15.21
C LYS A 27 -13.34 2.96 -16.68
N ASN A 28 -12.88 1.98 -17.46
CA ASN A 28 -12.59 2.16 -18.88
C ASN A 28 -13.86 2.50 -19.69
N LEU A 29 -14.97 1.83 -19.41
CA LEU A 29 -16.26 2.09 -20.05
C LEU A 29 -16.76 3.51 -19.77
N ARG A 30 -16.60 4.00 -18.53
CA ARG A 30 -16.96 5.37 -18.15
C ARG A 30 -16.11 6.43 -18.86
N LEU A 31 -14.94 6.09 -19.39
CA LEU A 31 -14.06 7.01 -20.11
C LEU A 31 -14.41 7.14 -21.60
N SER A 32 -15.20 6.22 -22.18
CA SER A 32 -15.46 6.28 -23.62
C SER A 32 -16.53 7.29 -24.02
N CYS A 33 -17.56 7.51 -23.19
CA CYS A 33 -18.55 8.56 -23.44
C CYS A 33 -19.34 8.99 -22.18
N VAL A 34 -19.99 10.16 -22.26
CA VAL A 34 -20.82 10.73 -21.18
C VAL A 34 -22.00 9.83 -20.81
N GLN A 35 -22.61 9.15 -21.80
CA GLN A 35 -23.73 8.24 -21.55
C GLN A 35 -23.31 7.09 -20.63
N PHE A 36 -22.20 6.43 -20.92
CA PHE A 36 -21.71 5.32 -20.09
C PHE A 36 -21.15 5.78 -18.76
N ARG A 37 -20.57 6.99 -18.69
CA ARG A 37 -20.21 7.63 -17.42
C ARG A 37 -21.41 7.76 -16.49
N ASN A 38 -22.58 8.10 -17.04
CA ASN A 38 -23.80 8.28 -16.26
C ASN A 38 -24.50 6.94 -15.97
N ALA A 39 -24.42 5.98 -16.90
CA ALA A 39 -25.11 4.70 -16.78
C ALA A 39 -24.36 3.64 -15.95
N SER A 40 -23.02 3.70 -15.89
CA SER A 40 -22.20 2.69 -15.23
C SER A 40 -21.74 3.17 -13.86
N ILE A 41 -22.28 2.60 -12.77
CA ILE A 41 -21.94 3.00 -11.40
C ILE A 41 -20.66 2.29 -10.95
N LEU A 42 -19.69 3.03 -10.41
CA LEU A 42 -18.52 2.42 -9.79
C LEU A 42 -18.91 1.74 -8.48
N ARG A 43 -18.52 0.48 -8.33
CA ARG A 43 -18.78 -0.32 -7.14
C ARG A 43 -17.62 -0.17 -6.18
N ILE A 44 -17.65 0.86 -5.34
CA ILE A 44 -16.63 1.08 -4.31
C ILE A 44 -17.17 0.53 -2.99
N ASP A 45 -16.98 -0.77 -2.80
CA ASP A 45 -17.34 -1.51 -1.59
C ASP A 45 -16.24 -1.46 -0.52
N ARG A 46 -14.99 -1.30 -0.95
CA ARG A 46 -13.80 -1.25 -0.11
C ARG A 46 -12.99 0.01 -0.38
N VAL A 47 -12.53 0.66 0.68
CA VAL A 47 -11.59 1.79 0.63
C VAL A 47 -10.28 1.43 1.35
N PHE A 48 -9.19 2.06 0.92
CA PHE A 48 -7.85 1.77 1.42
C PHE A 48 -7.27 2.99 2.12
N LEU A 49 -6.59 2.76 3.23
CA LEU A 49 -5.87 3.76 3.99
C LEU A 49 -4.49 3.22 4.34
N SER A 50 -3.47 4.07 4.27
CA SER A 50 -2.13 3.80 4.79
C SER A 50 -1.43 5.14 5.04
N ALA A 51 -0.23 5.10 5.64
CA ALA A 51 0.63 6.26 5.82
C ALA A 51 1.22 6.76 4.48
N ASN A 52 0.36 7.19 3.56
CA ASN A 52 0.71 7.81 2.29
C ASN A 52 -0.34 8.87 1.90
N PRO A 53 0.09 10.07 1.47
CA PRO A 53 -0.83 11.19 1.21
C PRO A 53 -1.82 10.90 0.09
N LEU A 54 -1.46 10.11 -0.93
CA LEU A 54 -2.40 9.73 -1.99
C LEU A 54 -3.50 8.80 -1.46
N ASN A 55 -3.14 7.87 -0.57
CA ASN A 55 -4.13 7.00 0.07
C ASN A 55 -5.06 7.81 0.96
N VAL A 56 -4.53 8.72 1.79
CA VAL A 56 -5.30 9.65 2.61
C VAL A 56 -6.23 10.52 1.75
N GLN A 57 -5.71 11.12 0.68
CA GLN A 57 -6.48 11.99 -0.20
C GLN A 57 -7.65 11.24 -0.85
N VAL A 58 -7.37 10.09 -1.48
CA VAL A 58 -8.41 9.29 -2.14
C VAL A 58 -9.46 8.82 -1.14
N PHE A 59 -9.03 8.37 0.05
CA PHE A 59 -9.92 7.97 1.12
C PHE A 59 -10.87 9.11 1.52
N ARG A 60 -10.34 10.31 1.77
CA ARG A 60 -11.14 11.50 2.12
C ARG A 60 -12.07 11.93 0.98
N CYS A 61 -11.59 11.88 -0.26
CA CYS A 61 -12.43 12.17 -1.43
C CYS A 61 -13.62 11.22 -1.52
N ILE A 62 -13.44 9.91 -1.27
CA ILE A 62 -14.54 8.95 -1.28
C ILE A 62 -15.48 9.20 -0.08
N ALA A 63 -14.94 9.46 1.11
CA ALA A 63 -15.72 9.79 2.31
C ALA A 63 -16.61 11.04 2.11
N GLY A 64 -16.09 12.07 1.44
CA GLY A 64 -16.83 13.29 1.14
C GLY A 64 -17.73 13.22 -0.09
N HIS A 65 -17.82 12.08 -0.79
CA HIS A 65 -18.55 11.98 -2.04
C HIS A 65 -20.01 11.55 -1.84
N ASP A 66 -20.96 12.38 -2.30
CA ASP A 66 -22.41 12.19 -2.09
C ASP A 66 -22.98 10.84 -2.54
N LYS A 67 -22.40 10.23 -3.58
CA LYS A 67 -22.82 8.91 -4.07
C LYS A 67 -21.97 7.75 -3.54
N PHE A 68 -20.65 7.82 -3.67
CA PHE A 68 -19.78 6.66 -3.40
C PHE A 68 -19.66 6.29 -1.93
N ARG A 69 -19.75 7.26 -1.01
CA ARG A 69 -19.62 6.97 0.44
C ARG A 69 -20.67 5.97 0.95
N HIS A 70 -21.84 5.93 0.32
CA HIS A 70 -22.95 5.07 0.74
C HIS A 70 -22.74 3.59 0.38
N GLY A 71 -21.85 3.30 -0.58
CA GLY A 71 -21.55 1.92 -0.99
C GLY A 71 -20.39 1.28 -0.24
N VAL A 72 -19.63 2.06 0.55
CA VAL A 72 -18.45 1.57 1.25
C VAL A 72 -18.87 0.73 2.45
N THR A 73 -18.46 -0.54 2.44
CA THR A 73 -18.74 -1.54 3.48
C THR A 73 -17.51 -1.97 4.26
N GLU A 74 -16.31 -1.74 3.71
CA GLU A 74 -15.05 -2.12 4.34
C GLU A 74 -14.00 -1.02 4.22
N ILE A 75 -13.32 -0.74 5.34
CA ILE A 75 -12.05 -0.02 5.35
C ILE A 75 -10.94 -1.05 5.49
N VAL A 76 -9.96 -1.02 4.57
CA VAL A 76 -8.69 -1.73 4.74
C VAL A 76 -7.62 -0.71 5.11
N TRP A 77 -7.12 -0.81 6.35
CA TRP A 77 -6.03 -0.01 6.85
C TRP A 77 -4.75 -0.83 6.80
N ASP A 78 -3.85 -0.44 5.90
CA ASP A 78 -2.50 -0.95 5.83
C ASP A 78 -1.60 -0.23 6.84
N GLU A 79 -1.21 -0.94 7.90
CA GLU A 79 -0.32 -0.42 8.95
C GLU A 79 1.17 -0.63 8.58
N ALA A 80 1.45 -1.34 7.49
CA ALA A 80 2.82 -1.61 7.07
C ALA A 80 3.58 -0.31 6.78
N ARG A 81 4.79 -0.19 7.36
CA ARG A 81 5.67 0.96 7.18
C ARG A 81 6.80 0.62 6.22
N LEU A 82 7.07 1.53 5.30
CA LEU A 82 8.25 1.46 4.43
C LEU A 82 9.52 1.55 5.30
N ALA A 83 10.41 0.58 5.11
CA ALA A 83 11.66 0.48 5.86
C ALA A 83 12.63 1.61 5.50
N ARG A 84 13.23 2.24 6.51
CA ARG A 84 14.26 3.28 6.35
C ARG A 84 15.68 2.70 6.25
N GLY A 85 15.86 1.45 6.63
CA GLY A 85 17.15 0.78 6.70
C GLY A 85 17.01 -0.75 6.61
N PRO A 86 18.11 -1.49 6.78
CA PRO A 86 18.09 -2.95 6.80
C PRO A 86 17.15 -3.46 7.90
N HIS A 87 16.48 -4.58 7.62
CA HIS A 87 15.64 -5.26 8.60
C HIS A 87 16.44 -5.54 9.87
N GLY A 88 16.02 -4.92 11.00
CA GLY A 88 16.70 -5.02 12.30
C GLY A 88 16.95 -3.70 13.02
N PHE A 89 16.78 -2.54 12.36
CA PHE A 89 16.84 -1.26 13.07
C PHE A 89 15.49 -0.93 13.72
N ASN A 90 15.45 -1.10 15.03
CA ASN A 90 14.36 -0.76 15.95
C ASN A 90 13.74 0.62 15.66
N GLU A 91 12.49 0.64 15.18
CA GLU A 91 11.52 1.71 15.50
C GLU A 91 10.66 1.27 16.71
N SER A 92 11.25 0.60 17.70
CA SER A 92 10.58 0.33 18.97
C SER A 92 10.68 1.54 19.90
N ALA A 93 9.51 1.99 20.34
CA ALA A 93 9.25 2.86 21.49
C ALA A 93 9.37 4.38 21.31
N GLU A 94 8.44 4.97 20.56
CA GLU A 94 7.80 6.22 21.01
C GLU A 94 6.29 5.98 21.08
N GLY A 95 5.80 5.62 22.26
CA GLY A 95 4.40 5.28 22.51
C GLY A 95 4.16 4.79 23.93
N ASN A 96 4.24 5.73 24.87
CA ASN A 96 3.67 5.73 26.23
C ASN A 96 2.69 4.59 26.62
N GLU A 97 3.04 3.79 27.62
CA GLU A 97 2.06 3.17 28.54
C GLU A 97 2.56 3.29 29.99
N ASN A 98 1.84 4.08 30.78
CA ASN A 98 1.80 4.01 32.24
C ASN A 98 1.15 2.69 32.71
N PHE A 99 1.41 2.35 33.98
CA PHE A 99 0.98 1.19 34.80
C PHE A 99 2.02 0.04 34.81
N SER A 100 2.58 -0.40 35.94
CA SER A 100 2.20 -0.32 37.35
C SER A 100 3.43 -0.12 38.23
N ASP A 101 3.30 0.69 39.28
CA ASP A 101 4.22 0.71 40.42
C ASP A 101 4.23 -0.67 41.07
N GLU A 102 5.41 -1.30 41.15
CA GLU A 102 5.99 -1.94 42.36
C GLU A 102 7.22 -2.79 41.95
N ASP A 103 8.35 -2.46 42.59
CA ASP A 103 9.57 -3.26 42.78
C ASP A 103 10.42 -3.66 41.56
N GLU A 104 11.46 -2.86 41.24
CA GLU A 104 12.88 -3.26 41.45
C GLU A 104 13.85 -2.09 41.12
N PRO A 105 14.68 -1.60 42.07
CA PRO A 105 15.55 -0.45 41.85
C PRO A 105 16.94 -0.93 41.44
N ARG A 106 17.25 -0.86 40.14
CA ARG A 106 18.55 -0.43 39.60
C ARG A 106 18.54 -0.55 38.07
N ASN A 107 18.90 0.56 37.42
CA ASN A 107 19.44 0.64 36.05
C ASN A 107 18.52 1.13 34.90
N THR A 108 17.31 1.63 35.14
CA THR A 108 16.51 2.21 34.03
C THR A 108 16.94 3.64 33.66
N ARG A 109 17.58 4.37 34.60
CA ARG A 109 18.00 5.76 34.40
C ARG A 109 19.38 5.92 33.76
N GLU A 110 20.27 4.94 33.90
CA GLU A 110 21.61 4.95 33.29
C GLU A 110 21.56 4.52 31.82
N TRP A 111 20.70 3.54 31.46
CA TRP A 111 20.52 3.12 30.07
C TRP A 111 19.93 4.22 29.16
N ALA A 112 19.07 5.08 29.71
CA ALA A 112 18.50 6.22 28.99
C ALA A 112 19.50 7.38 28.78
N GLN A 113 20.60 7.42 29.53
CA GLN A 113 21.65 8.45 29.39
C GLN A 113 22.74 8.07 28.39
N GLU A 114 23.02 6.77 28.21
CA GLU A 114 24.08 6.29 27.30
C GLU A 114 23.67 6.28 25.82
N TYR A 115 22.37 6.15 25.52
CA TYR A 115 21.83 6.14 24.14
C TYR A 115 21.01 7.38 23.78
N GLY A 116 21.16 8.46 24.55
CA GLY A 116 20.50 9.74 24.30
C GLY A 116 21.07 10.48 23.09
N SER A 117 20.28 10.58 22.02
CA SER A 117 20.44 11.51 20.89
C SER A 117 21.60 11.23 19.92
N TYR A 118 21.44 10.22 19.07
CA TYR A 118 21.91 10.36 17.70
C TYR A 118 20.83 11.09 16.89
N PRO A 119 21.11 12.27 16.31
CA PRO A 119 20.19 12.86 15.34
C PRO A 119 19.92 11.83 14.24
N GLN A 120 18.66 11.59 13.90
CA GLN A 120 18.21 10.64 12.87
C GLN A 120 18.98 10.78 11.52
N GLU A 121 19.56 11.95 11.29
CA GLU A 121 20.38 12.30 10.13
C GLU A 121 21.73 11.57 10.08
N GLN A 122 22.31 11.15 11.22
CA GLN A 122 23.59 10.41 11.27
C GLN A 122 23.46 8.90 10.97
N ILE A 123 22.25 8.31 11.06
CA ILE A 123 22.04 6.89 10.72
C ILE A 123 22.08 6.67 9.19
N LEU A 124 21.90 7.73 8.39
CA LEU A 124 22.07 7.69 6.94
C LEU A 124 23.55 7.56 6.53
N GLU A 125 24.52 7.87 7.40
CA GLU A 125 25.94 8.00 7.05
C GLU A 125 26.75 6.70 7.13
N GLN A 126 26.18 5.59 7.64
CA GLN A 126 26.88 4.29 7.68
C GLN A 126 26.34 3.24 6.71
N HIS A 127 25.49 3.63 5.77
CA HIS A 127 25.14 2.72 4.68
C HIS A 127 26.21 2.77 3.60
N GLU A 128 26.87 1.65 3.34
CA GLU A 128 27.68 1.52 2.14
C GLU A 128 26.76 1.70 0.92
N PHE A 129 27.13 2.66 0.06
CA PHE A 129 26.42 2.96 -1.17
C PHE A 129 27.11 2.28 -2.34
N GLU A 130 26.33 1.62 -3.19
CA GLU A 130 26.75 1.09 -4.47
C GLU A 130 25.83 1.70 -5.54
N ASP A 131 26.41 2.34 -6.57
CA ASP A 131 25.67 3.04 -7.63
C ASP A 131 24.64 4.08 -7.12
N GLY A 132 24.97 4.77 -6.02
CA GLY A 132 24.10 5.79 -5.40
C GLY A 132 22.91 5.22 -4.62
N CYS A 133 22.91 3.93 -4.31
CA CYS A 133 21.87 3.23 -3.56
C CYS A 133 22.45 2.47 -2.35
N PRO A 134 21.78 2.47 -1.18
CA PRO A 134 22.20 1.64 -0.05
C PRO A 134 22.19 0.15 -0.40
N LYS A 135 23.23 -0.59 0.01
CA LYS A 135 23.32 -2.04 -0.21
C LYS A 135 22.09 -2.81 0.30
N TRP A 136 21.52 -2.42 1.44
CA TRP A 136 20.33 -3.08 1.99
C TRP A 136 19.11 -2.98 1.06
N PHE A 137 18.94 -1.84 0.36
CA PHE A 137 17.84 -1.63 -0.56
C PHE A 137 18.03 -2.51 -1.81
N LYS A 138 19.27 -2.56 -2.33
CA LYS A 138 19.67 -3.47 -3.41
C LYS A 138 19.36 -4.92 -3.05
N HIS A 139 19.81 -5.38 -1.88
CA HIS A 139 19.57 -6.74 -1.41
C HIS A 139 18.08 -7.07 -1.23
N ALA A 140 17.28 -6.13 -0.71
CA ALA A 140 15.84 -6.33 -0.62
C ALA A 140 15.19 -6.49 -2.01
N CYS A 141 15.63 -5.70 -3.00
CA CYS A 141 15.15 -5.82 -4.38
C CYS A 141 15.58 -7.16 -5.02
N GLU A 142 16.80 -7.62 -4.77
CA GLU A 142 17.31 -8.92 -5.22
C GLU A 142 16.53 -10.07 -4.57
N ALA A 143 16.27 -9.99 -3.26
CA ALA A 143 15.49 -10.97 -2.52
C ALA A 143 14.06 -11.08 -3.04
N ASN A 144 13.42 -9.96 -3.39
CA ASN A 144 12.11 -9.96 -4.04
C ASN A 144 12.11 -10.73 -5.37
N LEU A 145 13.14 -10.54 -6.20
CA LEU A 145 13.27 -11.24 -7.48
C LEU A 145 13.55 -12.74 -7.27
N ALA A 146 14.35 -13.10 -6.28
CA ALA A 146 14.58 -14.49 -5.90
C ALA A 146 13.27 -15.17 -5.46
N LEU A 147 12.50 -14.53 -4.59
CA LEU A 147 11.20 -15.04 -4.13
C LEU A 147 10.19 -15.13 -5.30
N LEU A 148 10.16 -14.15 -6.20
CA LEU A 148 9.31 -14.18 -7.39
C LEU A 148 9.64 -15.40 -8.28
N ARG A 149 10.93 -15.68 -8.50
CA ARG A 149 11.39 -16.86 -9.26
C ARG A 149 11.03 -18.17 -8.55
N GLN A 150 11.24 -18.22 -7.23
CA GLN A 150 10.92 -19.40 -6.42
C GLN A 150 9.42 -19.72 -6.47
N ARG A 151 8.55 -18.70 -6.31
CA ARG A 151 7.09 -18.87 -6.36
C ARG A 151 6.58 -19.33 -7.72
N ARG A 152 7.23 -18.88 -8.81
CA ARG A 152 6.92 -19.39 -10.16
C ARG A 152 7.30 -20.86 -10.30
N GLY A 153 8.44 -21.27 -9.76
CA GLY A 153 8.92 -22.65 -9.82
C GLY A 153 8.97 -23.18 -11.25
N ARG A 154 8.33 -24.34 -11.50
CA ARG A 154 8.20 -24.97 -12.82
C ARG A 154 6.84 -24.72 -13.49
N ASP A 155 6.08 -23.72 -13.04
CA ASP A 155 4.75 -23.42 -13.60
C ASP A 155 4.84 -22.83 -15.02
N VAL A 156 3.77 -23.02 -15.79
CA VAL A 156 3.63 -22.57 -17.19
C VAL A 156 3.46 -21.05 -17.30
N ASP A 157 3.73 -20.49 -18.48
CA ASP A 157 3.57 -19.06 -18.78
C ASP A 157 2.08 -18.66 -18.86
N ARG A 158 1.46 -18.45 -17.70
CA ARG A 158 0.12 -17.87 -17.56
C ARG A 158 0.15 -16.36 -17.83
N PRO A 159 -0.96 -15.72 -18.20
CA PRO A 159 -0.99 -14.27 -18.48
C PRO A 159 -0.37 -13.41 -17.37
N ASP A 160 -0.62 -13.76 -16.10
CA ASP A 160 -0.06 -13.07 -14.94
C ASP A 160 1.45 -13.33 -14.73
N HIS A 161 1.98 -14.48 -15.18
CA HIS A 161 3.44 -14.71 -15.24
C HIS A 161 4.10 -13.84 -16.30
N ILE A 162 3.44 -13.69 -17.45
CA ILE A 162 3.94 -12.87 -18.56
C ILE A 162 3.98 -11.40 -18.12
N GLU A 163 2.89 -10.88 -17.53
CA GLU A 163 2.82 -9.51 -17.02
C GLU A 163 3.91 -9.23 -15.96
N ARG A 164 4.14 -10.17 -15.03
CA ARG A 164 5.21 -10.03 -14.02
C ARG A 164 6.60 -10.04 -14.65
N ARG A 165 6.82 -10.83 -15.71
CA ARG A 165 8.08 -10.82 -16.46
C ARG A 165 8.31 -9.49 -17.17
N GLU A 166 7.28 -8.93 -17.80
CA GLU A 166 7.31 -7.59 -18.41
C GLU A 166 7.67 -6.53 -17.36
N GLN A 167 7.09 -6.59 -16.15
CA GLN A 167 7.44 -5.68 -15.06
C GLN A 167 8.89 -5.85 -14.59
N VAL A 168 9.44 -7.07 -14.57
CA VAL A 168 10.86 -7.31 -14.25
C VAL A 168 11.76 -6.64 -15.29
N PHE A 169 11.43 -6.73 -16.58
CA PHE A 169 12.20 -6.10 -17.66
C PHE A 169 12.03 -4.57 -17.70
N ALA A 170 10.87 -4.06 -17.28
CA ALA A 170 10.59 -2.63 -17.21
C ALA A 170 11.16 -1.94 -15.95
N GLN A 171 11.87 -2.66 -15.08
CA GLN A 171 12.46 -2.09 -13.85
C GLN A 171 13.35 -0.89 -14.18
N PRO A 172 13.11 0.29 -13.55
CA PRO A 172 14.03 1.41 -13.63
C PRO A 172 15.40 1.07 -13.02
N THR A 173 16.39 1.92 -13.27
CA THR A 173 17.72 1.74 -12.66
C THR A 173 17.62 1.71 -11.13
N LEU A 174 18.60 1.10 -10.47
CA LEU A 174 18.60 1.00 -9.01
C LEU A 174 18.56 2.39 -8.34
N SER A 175 19.30 3.36 -8.90
CA SER A 175 19.32 4.75 -8.43
C SER A 175 17.96 5.44 -8.58
N GLU A 176 17.27 5.27 -9.71
CA GLU A 176 15.92 5.83 -9.92
C GLU A 176 14.89 5.23 -8.95
N ARG A 177 14.95 3.90 -8.74
CA ARG A 177 14.10 3.22 -7.77
C ARG A 177 14.35 3.74 -6.35
N TRP A 178 15.60 3.89 -5.95
CA TRP A 178 15.95 4.45 -4.64
C TRP A 178 15.49 5.90 -4.48
N LYS A 179 15.66 6.74 -5.52
CA LYS A 179 15.17 8.12 -5.52
C LYS A 179 13.65 8.18 -5.32
N TYR A 180 12.89 7.35 -6.03
CA TYR A 180 11.44 7.27 -5.86
C TYR A 180 11.05 6.74 -4.47
N TYR A 181 11.73 5.71 -3.99
CA TYR A 181 11.48 5.14 -2.66
C TYR A 181 11.73 6.17 -1.53
N ARG A 182 12.79 6.97 -1.62
CA ARG A 182 13.03 8.08 -0.66
C ARG A 182 11.91 9.11 -0.66
N HIS A 183 11.32 9.39 -1.82
CA HIS A 183 10.15 10.26 -1.89
C HIS A 183 8.96 9.67 -1.12
N LEU A 184 8.71 8.36 -1.26
CA LEU A 184 7.67 7.67 -0.48
C LEU A 184 7.95 7.69 1.03
N LEU A 185 9.22 7.53 1.44
CA LEU A 185 9.61 7.64 2.86
C LEU A 185 9.32 9.02 3.45
N GLY A 186 9.60 10.09 2.69
CA GLY A 186 9.25 11.45 3.08
C GLY A 186 7.74 11.62 3.24
N GLN A 187 6.98 11.19 2.22
CA GLN A 187 5.52 11.19 2.26
C GLN A 187 4.94 10.44 3.48
N GLN A 188 5.49 9.27 3.82
CA GLN A 188 5.08 8.50 4.99
C GLN A 188 5.39 9.25 6.28
N LYS A 189 6.59 9.83 6.39
CA LYS A 189 6.99 10.62 7.56
C LYS A 189 6.02 11.78 7.79
N ASP A 190 5.66 12.51 6.74
CA ASP A 190 4.80 13.68 6.84
C ASP A 190 3.39 13.31 7.32
N VAL A 191 2.80 12.24 6.76
CA VAL A 191 1.47 11.74 7.14
C VAL A 191 1.43 11.21 8.59
N LEU A 192 2.51 10.60 9.06
CA LEU A 192 2.60 10.14 10.44
C LEU A 192 2.81 11.30 11.41
N ALA A 193 3.60 12.32 11.03
CA ALA A 193 3.88 13.47 11.87
C ALA A 193 2.63 14.32 12.15
N ASP A 194 1.72 14.44 11.17
CA ASP A 194 0.47 15.20 11.32
C ASP A 194 -0.74 14.32 11.67
N ASN A 195 -0.55 13.02 11.85
CA ASN A 195 -1.62 12.02 12.07
C ASN A 195 -2.73 12.07 10.99
N SER A 196 -2.39 12.44 9.75
CA SER A 196 -3.34 12.61 8.65
C SER A 196 -4.12 11.35 8.34
N ASP A 197 -3.49 10.17 8.45
CA ASP A 197 -4.14 8.87 8.27
C ASP A 197 -5.15 8.58 9.39
N VAL A 198 -4.79 8.82 10.65
CA VAL A 198 -5.69 8.68 11.81
C VAL A 198 -6.89 9.61 11.67
N TYR A 199 -6.66 10.89 11.33
CA TYR A 199 -7.76 11.83 11.13
C TYR A 199 -8.64 11.46 9.94
N ALA A 200 -8.05 10.95 8.85
CA ALA A 200 -8.82 10.44 7.73
C ALA A 200 -9.67 9.23 8.14
N PHE A 201 -9.11 8.28 8.89
CA PHE A 201 -9.84 7.13 9.42
C PHE A 201 -11.05 7.57 10.25
N LEU A 202 -10.84 8.44 11.25
CA LEU A 202 -11.91 8.97 12.11
C LEU A 202 -12.99 9.70 11.32
N HIS A 203 -12.61 10.43 10.27
CA HIS A 203 -13.55 11.07 9.36
C HIS A 203 -14.33 10.04 8.55
N GLY A 204 -13.67 9.04 7.96
CA GLY A 204 -14.31 8.01 7.13
C GLY A 204 -15.34 7.19 7.89
N VAL A 205 -15.01 6.75 9.11
CA VAL A 205 -15.94 5.97 9.96
C VAL A 205 -17.26 6.73 10.17
N LYS A 206 -17.23 8.06 10.27
CA LYS A 206 -18.44 8.89 10.41
C LYS A 206 -19.20 9.08 9.09
N GLN A 207 -18.53 8.98 7.95
CA GLN A 207 -19.07 9.31 6.63
C GLN A 207 -19.55 8.10 5.82
N PHE A 208 -19.19 6.88 6.21
CA PHE A 208 -19.58 5.65 5.52
C PHE A 208 -20.78 4.97 6.22
N PRO A 209 -22.03 5.29 5.86
CA PRO A 209 -23.21 4.78 6.57
C PRO A 209 -23.43 3.28 6.40
N ALA A 210 -22.84 2.66 5.39
CA ALA A 210 -22.93 1.22 5.14
C ALA A 210 -21.70 0.44 5.65
N LEU A 211 -20.80 1.08 6.41
CA LEU A 211 -19.58 0.45 6.91
C LEU A 211 -19.92 -0.71 7.85
N LYS A 212 -19.36 -1.89 7.57
CA LYS A 212 -19.57 -3.12 8.34
C LYS A 212 -18.29 -3.69 8.95
N ARG A 213 -17.14 -3.43 8.32
CA ARG A 213 -15.86 -4.03 8.71
C ARG A 213 -14.71 -3.04 8.58
N VAL A 214 -13.79 -3.12 9.53
CA VAL A 214 -12.45 -2.52 9.42
C VAL A 214 -11.44 -3.66 9.47
N THR A 215 -10.63 -3.77 8.42
CA THR A 215 -9.55 -4.76 8.30
C THR A 215 -8.24 -4.04 8.46
N ILE A 216 -7.53 -4.32 9.54
CA ILE A 216 -6.19 -3.78 9.78
C ILE A 216 -5.18 -4.86 9.35
N THR A 217 -4.23 -4.52 8.50
CA THR A 217 -3.33 -5.51 7.89
C THR A 217 -1.92 -4.94 7.70
N PRO A 218 -0.87 -5.76 7.80
CA PRO A 218 0.49 -5.38 7.37
C PRO A 218 0.80 -5.84 5.94
N SER A 219 -0.13 -6.52 5.29
CA SER A 219 0.15 -7.37 4.13
C SER A 219 -0.37 -6.77 2.84
N ALA A 220 -0.78 -5.50 2.80
CA ALA A 220 -1.33 -4.90 1.59
C ALA A 220 -0.40 -5.00 0.38
N HIS A 221 0.90 -4.85 0.63
CA HIS A 221 1.96 -4.97 -0.37
C HIS A 221 2.17 -6.41 -0.88
N GLY A 222 1.68 -7.43 -0.17
CA GLY A 222 1.68 -8.83 -0.59
C GLY A 222 3.06 -9.34 -1.03
N HIS A 223 3.20 -9.62 -2.32
CA HIS A 223 4.48 -9.90 -2.97
C HIS A 223 4.77 -8.85 -4.03
N ILE A 224 6.04 -8.76 -4.43
CA ILE A 224 6.42 -7.87 -5.54
C ILE A 224 5.57 -8.16 -6.78
N PHE A 225 5.01 -7.11 -7.39
CA PHE A 225 4.09 -7.15 -8.53
C PHE A 225 2.78 -7.93 -8.30
N THR A 226 2.45 -8.28 -7.05
CA THR A 226 1.19 -8.94 -6.68
C THR A 226 0.75 -8.48 -5.29
N PRO A 227 0.29 -7.22 -5.17
CA PRO A 227 -0.21 -6.71 -3.90
C PRO A 227 -1.48 -7.44 -3.48
N LEU A 228 -1.63 -7.71 -2.18
CA LEU A 228 -2.86 -8.26 -1.62
C LEU A 228 -4.00 -7.24 -1.69
N TYR A 229 -3.67 -5.98 -1.42
CA TYR A 229 -4.58 -4.86 -1.51
C TYR A 229 -3.94 -3.78 -2.40
N PRO A 230 -4.41 -3.61 -3.66
CA PRO A 230 -3.88 -2.61 -4.57
C PRO A 230 -4.35 -1.20 -4.17
N THR A 231 -3.76 -0.65 -3.10
CA THR A 231 -4.06 0.69 -2.60
C THR A 231 -3.81 1.76 -3.68
N PRO A 232 -4.44 2.95 -3.61
CA PRO A 232 -4.18 4.03 -4.57
C PRO A 232 -2.70 4.34 -4.80
N MET A 233 -1.89 4.35 -3.74
CA MET A 233 -0.44 4.49 -3.78
C MET A 233 0.25 3.36 -4.55
N ILE A 234 -0.06 2.10 -4.24
CA ILE A 234 0.54 0.95 -4.95
C ILE A 234 0.17 0.97 -6.43
N ARG A 235 -1.07 1.33 -6.76
CA ARG A 235 -1.54 1.46 -8.16
C ARG A 235 -0.89 2.62 -8.91
N ALA A 236 -0.28 3.57 -8.20
CA ALA A 236 0.39 4.74 -8.78
C ALA A 236 1.91 4.54 -8.94
N PHE A 237 2.44 3.39 -8.54
CA PHE A 237 3.85 3.09 -8.71
C PHE A 237 4.26 3.06 -10.18
N PRO A 238 5.50 3.47 -10.52
CA PRO A 238 6.06 3.29 -11.84
C PRO A 238 6.02 1.81 -12.26
N ASN A 239 5.84 1.55 -13.54
CA ASN A 239 5.88 0.18 -14.06
C ASN A 239 7.22 -0.49 -13.71
N GLY A 240 7.18 -1.71 -13.19
CA GLY A 240 8.38 -2.41 -12.74
C GLY A 240 9.01 -1.86 -11.45
N PHE A 241 8.35 -1.00 -10.67
CA PHE A 241 8.91 -0.50 -9.43
C PHE A 241 9.13 -1.62 -8.40
N ASN A 242 10.39 -2.01 -8.21
CA ASN A 242 10.84 -2.98 -7.20
C ASN A 242 11.43 -2.25 -5.99
N TYR A 243 10.91 -2.58 -4.82
CA TYR A 243 11.19 -1.92 -3.54
C TYR A 243 11.10 -2.93 -2.39
N PRO A 244 11.75 -2.66 -1.24
CA PRO A 244 11.59 -3.46 -0.03
C PRO A 244 10.12 -3.60 0.34
N ILE A 245 9.58 -4.82 0.28
CA ILE A 245 8.19 -5.08 0.62
C ILE A 245 8.05 -4.89 2.14
N PRO A 246 7.25 -3.91 2.61
CA PRO A 246 7.08 -3.71 4.03
C PRO A 246 6.38 -4.93 4.64
N ARG A 247 6.82 -5.30 5.84
CA ARG A 247 6.27 -6.38 6.65
C ARG A 247 6.02 -5.80 8.05
N GLY A 248 4.78 -5.82 8.52
CA GLY A 248 4.39 -5.62 9.93
C GLY A 248 3.85 -6.95 10.49
N TRP A 249 3.81 -7.26 11.80
CA TRP A 249 3.59 -6.45 13.01
C TRP A 249 4.57 -6.90 14.12
N LEU A 250 5.73 -6.24 14.29
CA LEU A 250 6.83 -6.68 15.17
C LEU A 250 7.67 -7.83 14.57
N ASN A 251 8.94 -7.50 14.27
CA ASN A 251 10.11 -8.36 14.14
C ASN A 251 9.88 -9.89 14.27
N GLY A 252 9.81 -10.61 13.15
CA GLY A 252 9.96 -12.07 13.11
C GLY A 252 9.55 -12.69 11.77
N PRO A 253 10.18 -13.79 11.31
CA PRO A 253 9.81 -14.44 10.07
C PRO A 253 8.48 -15.17 10.29
N VAL A 254 7.39 -14.62 9.77
CA VAL A 254 6.14 -15.36 9.67
C VAL A 254 6.17 -16.07 8.32
N GLU A 255 6.45 -17.38 8.35
CA GLU A 255 6.17 -18.26 7.21
C GLU A 255 4.73 -17.97 6.72
N PRO A 256 4.50 -17.91 5.39
CA PRO A 256 3.17 -17.63 4.88
C PRO A 256 2.18 -18.67 5.43
N PRO A 257 0.95 -18.25 5.82
CA PRO A 257 -0.02 -19.18 6.35
C PRO A 257 -0.27 -20.30 5.35
N VAL A 258 0.10 -21.52 5.75
CA VAL A 258 -0.28 -22.73 5.05
C VAL A 258 -1.80 -22.83 5.17
N ALA A 259 -2.48 -22.80 4.03
CA ALA A 259 -3.91 -23.09 3.99
C ALA A 259 -4.10 -24.54 4.44
N TYR A 260 -4.65 -24.75 5.63
CA TYR A 260 -5.16 -26.06 6.00
C TYR A 260 -6.35 -26.38 5.08
N HIS A 261 -6.27 -27.53 4.42
CA HIS A 261 -7.38 -28.17 3.72
C HIS A 261 -8.45 -28.65 4.70
#